data_AF-A0A537PR25-F1
#
_entry.id   AF-A0A537PR25-F1
#
_cell.length_a   1.000
_cell.length_b   1.000
_cell.length_c   1.000
_cell.angle_alpha   90.00
_cell.angle_beta   90.00
_cell.angle_gamma   90.00
#
_symmetry.space_group_name_H-M   'P 1'
#
loop_
_entity.id
_entity.type
_entity.pdbx_description
1 polymer ?
#
loop_
_entity_poly.entity_id
_entity_poly.type
_entity_poly.pdbx_seq_one_letter_code
_entity_poly.pdbx_strand_id
1 'polypeptide(L)'
;MFEAETLDLAQSVLDACRARGWHVATAESCTGGLVAGALTAIAGSSDVVERGFVAYSNEAKSELLGVPAETIASHGAVSAETTAAMAEGAVARSPVDLAVSVTGVAGPGGGSAEKPVGLVIFGLARRGRPCRTERHIFAGDRSAIRRTAVHHALGLLEAEARR
;
A
#
# COMPACT_ATOMS: atom_id res chain seq x y z
N MET A 1 2.76 18.16 -5.21
CA MET A 1 2.32 18.36 -3.81
C MET A 1 0.99 17.63 -3.65
N PHE A 2 0.73 17.00 -2.50
CA PHE A 2 -0.52 16.25 -2.27
C PHE A 2 -1.70 17.20 -2.05
N GLU A 3 -2.93 16.73 -2.34
CA GLU A 3 -4.15 17.49 -2.07
C GLU A 3 -4.41 17.59 -0.56
N ALA A 4 -5.08 18.65 -0.10
CA ALA A 4 -5.29 18.92 1.33
C ALA A 4 -5.96 17.74 2.05
N GLU A 5 -7.00 17.16 1.45
CA GLU A 5 -7.70 15.99 1.99
C GLU A 5 -6.76 14.78 2.19
N THR A 6 -5.81 14.57 1.27
CA THR A 6 -4.81 13.50 1.42
C THR A 6 -3.84 13.77 2.57
N LEU A 7 -3.47 15.04 2.80
CA LEU A 7 -2.60 15.43 3.91
C LEU A 7 -3.33 15.34 5.26
N ASP A 8 -4.60 15.74 5.32
CA ASP A 8 -5.44 15.61 6.52
C ASP A 8 -5.59 14.14 6.92
N LEU A 9 -5.83 13.26 5.94
CA LEU A 9 -5.92 11.83 6.18
C LEU A 9 -4.58 11.23 6.59
N ALA A 10 -3.47 11.65 5.97
CA ALA A 10 -2.13 11.23 6.38
C ALA A 10 -1.81 11.64 7.83
N GLN A 11 -2.13 12.88 8.24
CA GLN A 11 -2.01 13.33 9.63
C GLN A 11 -2.84 12.44 10.56
N SER A 12 -4.08 12.13 10.18
CA SER A 12 -4.97 11.26 10.95
C SER A 12 -4.41 9.84 11.16
N VAL A 13 -3.77 9.26 10.14
CA VAL A 13 -3.07 7.97 10.25
C VAL A 13 -1.95 8.07 11.28
N LEU A 14 -1.11 9.10 11.20
CA LEU A 14 0.03 9.28 12.11
C LEU A 14 -0.45 9.44 13.56
N ASP A 15 -1.49 10.23 13.79
CA ASP A 15 -2.05 10.44 15.13
C ASP A 15 -2.65 9.16 15.71
N ALA A 16 -3.38 8.39 14.90
CA ALA A 16 -3.96 7.12 15.31
C ALA A 16 -2.91 6.06 15.66
N CYS A 17 -1.83 5.97 14.86
CA CYS A 17 -0.69 5.11 15.15
C CYS A 17 0.08 5.55 16.39
N ARG A 18 0.35 6.87 16.54
CA ARG A 18 1.03 7.43 17.71
C ARG A 18 0.29 7.14 19.01
N ALA A 19 -1.04 7.24 19.00
CA ALA A 19 -1.88 6.90 20.15
C ALA A 19 -1.76 5.42 20.59
N ARG A 20 -1.34 4.54 19.69
CA ARG A 20 -1.10 3.11 19.95
C ARG A 20 0.37 2.76 20.17
N GLY A 21 1.28 3.70 19.96
CA GLY A 21 2.72 3.43 19.89
C GLY A 21 3.09 2.54 18.70
N TRP A 22 2.32 2.58 17.62
CA TRP A 22 2.52 1.74 16.43
C TRP A 22 3.42 2.42 15.41
N HIS A 23 4.28 1.62 14.77
CA HIS A 23 5.01 2.02 13.57
C HIS A 23 4.34 1.46 12.31
N VAL A 24 4.51 2.16 11.19
CA VAL A 24 3.92 1.81 9.90
C VAL A 24 4.96 1.64 8.79
N ALA A 25 4.73 0.67 7.90
CA ALA A 25 5.44 0.54 6.63
C ALA A 25 4.48 0.59 5.42
N THR A 26 5.01 0.96 4.26
CA THR A 26 4.27 0.87 2.97
C THR A 26 4.97 -0.09 2.01
N ALA A 27 4.20 -0.82 1.20
CA ALA A 27 4.69 -1.68 0.13
C ALA A 27 4.01 -1.34 -1.20
N GLU A 28 4.68 -0.57 -2.02
CA GLU A 28 4.09 0.13 -3.15
C GLU A 28 4.59 -0.39 -4.49
N SER A 29 3.67 -0.67 -5.41
CA SER A 29 3.96 -0.92 -6.81
C SER A 29 3.42 0.26 -7.64
N CYS A 30 2.14 0.24 -8.04
CA CYS A 30 1.58 1.22 -8.97
C CYS A 30 1.54 2.67 -8.46
N THR A 31 1.54 2.88 -7.14
CA THR A 31 1.62 4.21 -6.52
C THR A 31 3.05 4.75 -6.54
N GLY A 32 4.07 3.90 -6.53
CA GLY A 32 5.47 4.30 -6.72
C GLY A 32 6.04 5.18 -5.60
N GLY A 33 5.69 4.88 -4.34
CA GLY A 33 6.18 5.62 -3.16
C GLY A 33 5.30 6.81 -2.76
N LEU A 34 4.15 7.00 -3.40
CA LEU A 34 3.26 8.12 -3.09
C LEU A 34 2.52 7.96 -1.76
N VAL A 35 2.27 6.73 -1.29
CA VAL A 35 1.67 6.52 0.05
C VAL A 35 2.68 6.93 1.11
N ALA A 36 3.92 6.44 1.01
CA ALA A 36 5.02 6.89 1.87
C ALA A 36 5.21 8.41 1.78
N GLY A 37 5.21 8.97 0.56
CA GLY A 37 5.37 10.40 0.34
C GLY A 37 4.26 11.24 0.98
N ALA A 38 3.01 10.76 1.00
CA ALA A 38 1.91 11.46 1.66
C ALA A 38 2.08 11.47 3.18
N LEU A 39 2.47 10.33 3.77
CA LEU A 39 2.76 10.23 5.20
C LEU A 39 3.95 11.11 5.61
N THR A 40 5.03 11.13 4.81
CA THR A 40 6.25 11.89 5.12
C THR A 40 6.18 13.36 4.73
N ALA A 41 5.09 13.80 4.08
CA ALA A 41 4.81 15.22 3.89
C ALA A 41 4.38 15.91 5.20
N ILE A 42 4.02 15.15 6.23
CA ILE A 42 3.58 15.64 7.53
C ILE A 42 4.77 15.79 8.48
N ALA A 43 4.89 16.97 9.09
CA ALA A 43 5.95 17.23 10.07
C ALA A 43 5.84 16.26 11.27
N GLY A 44 6.96 15.70 11.69
CA GLY A 44 7.02 14.74 12.79
C GLY A 44 6.73 13.29 12.40
N SER A 45 6.43 12.99 11.13
CA SER A 45 6.11 11.63 10.66
C SER A 45 7.17 10.56 11.00
N SER A 46 8.41 10.97 11.28
CA SER A 46 9.52 10.07 11.63
C SER A 46 9.31 9.27 12.91
N ASP A 47 8.36 9.65 13.77
CA ASP A 47 8.02 8.89 14.98
C ASP A 47 7.07 7.71 14.73
N VAL A 48 6.50 7.60 13.52
CA VAL A 48 5.53 6.57 13.15
C VAL A 48 5.93 5.86 11.85
N VAL A 49 6.35 6.59 10.81
CA VAL A 49 6.76 6.02 9.53
C VAL A 49 8.14 5.42 9.66
N GLU A 50 8.25 4.10 9.54
CA GLU A 50 9.52 3.41 9.72
C GLU A 50 10.22 3.15 8.38
N ARG A 51 9.51 2.62 7.38
CA ARG A 51 10.05 2.46 6.02
C ARG A 51 8.99 2.35 4.93
N GLY A 52 9.41 2.58 3.69
CA GLY A 52 8.62 2.30 2.49
C GLY A 52 9.38 1.39 1.54
N PHE A 53 8.71 0.40 0.98
CA PHE A 53 9.20 -0.46 -0.07
C PHE A 53 8.56 -0.06 -1.40
N VAL A 54 9.35 0.24 -2.42
CA VAL A 54 8.85 0.44 -3.78
C VAL A 54 9.24 -0.77 -4.62
N ALA A 55 8.32 -1.73 -4.75
CA ALA A 55 8.54 -3.04 -5.37
C ALA A 55 7.80 -3.14 -6.73
N TYR A 56 8.28 -2.38 -7.71
CA TYR A 56 7.59 -2.25 -9.01
C TYR A 56 7.68 -3.52 -9.87
N SER A 57 8.87 -4.13 -9.96
CA SER A 57 9.07 -5.38 -10.70
C SER A 57 8.62 -6.60 -9.90
N ASN A 58 8.50 -7.76 -10.55
CA ASN A 58 8.17 -9.00 -9.86
C ASN A 58 9.33 -9.46 -8.98
N GLU A 59 10.55 -9.29 -9.48
CA GLU A 59 11.80 -9.59 -8.78
C GLU A 59 11.91 -8.75 -7.50
N ALA A 60 11.58 -7.46 -7.56
CA ALA A 60 11.60 -6.58 -6.39
C ALA A 60 10.55 -6.99 -5.34
N LYS A 61 9.39 -7.51 -5.75
CA LYS A 61 8.39 -8.06 -4.80
C LYS A 61 8.96 -9.28 -4.07
N SER A 62 9.67 -10.15 -4.78
CA SER A 62 10.31 -11.31 -4.17
C SER A 62 11.49 -10.93 -3.28
N GLU A 63 12.39 -10.07 -3.74
CA GLU A 63 13.61 -9.68 -3.02
C GLU A 63 13.32 -8.86 -1.76
N LEU A 64 12.54 -7.79 -1.92
CA LEU A 64 12.32 -6.81 -0.84
C LEU A 64 11.27 -7.27 0.15
N LEU A 65 10.22 -7.94 -0.34
CA LEU A 65 9.04 -8.29 0.46
C LEU A 65 8.93 -9.81 0.69
N GLY A 66 9.69 -10.64 0.00
CA GLY A 66 9.62 -12.09 0.17
C GLY A 66 8.38 -12.71 -0.49
N VAL A 67 7.78 -12.03 -1.47
CA VAL A 67 6.66 -12.61 -2.23
C VAL A 67 7.17 -13.84 -2.99
N PRO A 68 6.60 -15.04 -2.78
CA PRO A 68 7.04 -16.23 -3.49
C PRO A 68 6.83 -16.10 -5.00
N ALA A 69 7.84 -16.47 -5.79
CA ALA A 69 7.80 -16.32 -7.24
C ALA A 69 6.65 -17.12 -7.87
N GLU A 70 6.32 -18.27 -7.28
CA GLU A 70 5.20 -19.13 -7.65
C GLU A 70 3.84 -18.46 -7.43
N THR A 71 3.71 -17.59 -6.42
CA THR A 71 2.48 -16.82 -6.18
C THR A 71 2.25 -15.84 -7.33
N ILE A 72 3.31 -15.14 -7.75
CA ILE A 72 3.24 -14.22 -8.88
C ILE A 72 3.00 -14.99 -10.18
N ALA A 73 3.63 -16.14 -10.39
CA ALA A 73 3.42 -16.96 -11.58
C ALA A 73 1.97 -17.47 -11.69
N SER A 74 1.36 -17.86 -10.58
CA SER A 74 0.04 -18.49 -10.55
C SER A 74 -1.11 -17.48 -10.58
N HIS A 75 -0.97 -16.36 -9.87
CA HIS A 75 -2.06 -15.39 -9.67
C HIS A 75 -1.79 -14.04 -10.40
N GLY A 76 -0.54 -13.78 -10.75
CA GLY A 76 -0.06 -12.53 -11.33
C GLY A 76 0.26 -11.45 -10.28
N ALA A 77 1.01 -10.43 -10.71
CA ALA A 77 1.45 -9.33 -9.83
C ALA A 77 0.32 -8.45 -9.29
N VAL A 78 -0.83 -8.43 -9.98
CA VAL A 78 -2.06 -7.75 -9.56
C VAL A 78 -3.08 -8.83 -9.20
N SER A 79 -2.99 -9.33 -7.98
CA SER A 79 -3.88 -10.36 -7.41
C SER A 79 -3.98 -10.19 -5.88
N ALA A 80 -5.00 -10.78 -5.25
CA ALA A 80 -5.15 -10.71 -3.79
C ALA A 80 -3.97 -11.38 -3.07
N GLU A 81 -3.51 -12.51 -3.59
CA GLU A 81 -2.44 -13.35 -3.05
C GLU A 81 -1.09 -12.62 -3.07
N THR A 82 -0.72 -12.07 -4.22
CA THR A 82 0.51 -11.24 -4.32
C THR A 82 0.42 -10.04 -3.39
N THR A 83 -0.75 -9.39 -3.31
CA THR A 83 -0.93 -8.19 -2.49
C THR A 83 -0.84 -8.49 -0.99
N ALA A 84 -1.45 -9.59 -0.54
CA ALA A 84 -1.35 -10.04 0.85
C ALA A 84 0.10 -10.37 1.21
N ALA A 85 0.79 -11.14 0.37
CA ALA A 85 2.20 -11.47 0.55
C ALA A 85 3.09 -10.21 0.60
N MET A 86 2.80 -9.17 -0.19
CA MET A 86 3.49 -7.89 -0.10
C MET A 86 3.30 -7.20 1.26
N ALA A 87 2.08 -7.16 1.80
CA ALA A 87 1.79 -6.51 3.08
C ALA A 87 2.38 -7.31 4.26
N GLU A 88 2.19 -8.62 4.26
CA GLU A 88 2.77 -9.52 5.27
C GLU A 88 4.29 -9.49 5.25
N GLY A 89 4.88 -9.48 4.05
CA GLY A 89 6.31 -9.30 3.84
C GLY A 89 6.84 -8.00 4.42
N ALA A 90 6.12 -6.89 4.24
CA ALA A 90 6.50 -5.61 4.83
C ALA A 90 6.52 -5.68 6.36
N VAL A 91 5.49 -6.28 7.00
CA VAL A 91 5.47 -6.47 8.47
C VAL A 91 6.57 -7.43 8.94
N ALA A 92 6.82 -8.52 8.21
CA ALA A 92 7.81 -9.52 8.60
C ALA A 92 9.26 -9.01 8.46
N ARG A 93 9.51 -8.07 7.55
CA ARG A 93 10.85 -7.56 7.22
C ARG A 93 11.16 -6.18 7.81
N SER A 94 10.32 -5.69 8.72
CA SER A 94 10.50 -4.41 9.39
C SER A 94 9.95 -4.41 10.82
N PRO A 95 10.45 -3.55 11.71
CA PRO A 95 9.96 -3.45 13.08
C PRO A 95 8.64 -2.65 13.17
N VAL A 96 7.64 -2.98 12.33
CA VAL A 96 6.35 -2.28 12.28
C VAL A 96 5.17 -3.12 12.77
N ASP A 97 4.12 -2.43 13.20
CA ASP A 97 2.88 -3.04 13.69
C ASP A 97 1.82 -3.15 12.60
N LEU A 98 1.89 -2.24 11.63
CA LEU A 98 0.91 -2.11 10.56
C LEU A 98 1.62 -1.87 9.22
N ALA A 99 1.14 -2.50 8.15
CA ALA A 99 1.60 -2.20 6.80
C ALA A 99 0.45 -2.22 5.80
N VAL A 100 0.55 -1.33 4.80
CA VAL A 100 -0.33 -1.35 3.62
C VAL A 100 0.48 -1.68 2.37
N SER A 101 -0.03 -2.58 1.54
CA SER A 101 0.51 -2.85 0.21
C SER A 101 -0.45 -2.40 -0.88
N VAL A 102 0.10 -1.98 -2.02
CA VAL A 102 -0.68 -1.51 -3.17
C VAL A 102 -0.08 -2.04 -4.47
N THR A 103 -0.85 -2.80 -5.24
CA THR A 103 -0.50 -3.25 -6.59
C THR A 103 -1.69 -3.09 -7.54
N GLY A 104 -1.43 -2.72 -8.79
CA GLY A 104 -2.50 -2.36 -9.71
C GLY A 104 -2.03 -1.94 -11.09
N VAL A 105 -2.99 -1.66 -11.96
CA VAL A 105 -2.78 -1.21 -13.34
C VAL A 105 -3.21 0.25 -13.47
N ALA A 106 -2.28 1.17 -13.26
CA ALA A 106 -2.60 2.60 -13.34
C ALA A 106 -2.75 3.13 -14.79
N GLY A 107 -2.40 2.35 -15.82
CA GLY A 107 -2.51 2.79 -17.22
C GLY A 107 -1.40 3.75 -17.68
N PRO A 108 -1.51 4.28 -18.92
CA PRO A 108 -2.63 4.05 -19.85
C PRO A 108 -2.62 2.64 -20.49
N GLY A 109 -1.48 1.95 -20.50
CA GLY A 109 -1.37 0.56 -20.98
C GLY A 109 -1.42 -0.48 -19.86
N GLY A 110 -1.28 -1.75 -20.24
CA GLY A 110 -1.16 -2.89 -19.30
C GLY A 110 -2.47 -3.46 -18.78
N GLY A 111 -3.62 -2.96 -19.27
CA GLY A 111 -4.93 -3.54 -18.98
C GLY A 111 -5.26 -4.74 -19.86
N SER A 112 -6.02 -5.68 -19.31
CA SER A 112 -6.70 -6.77 -20.04
C SER A 112 -8.19 -6.79 -19.68
N ALA A 113 -8.98 -7.65 -20.32
CA ALA A 113 -10.39 -7.85 -19.95
C ALA A 113 -10.56 -8.29 -18.48
N GLU A 114 -9.65 -9.12 -17.98
CA GLU A 114 -9.66 -9.64 -16.61
C GLU A 114 -9.06 -8.65 -15.60
N LYS A 115 -8.05 -7.87 -16.03
CA LYS A 115 -7.31 -6.92 -15.22
C LYS A 115 -7.30 -5.55 -15.91
N PRO A 116 -8.42 -4.81 -15.90
CA PRO A 116 -8.53 -3.56 -16.64
C PRO A 116 -7.65 -2.47 -16.03
N VAL A 117 -7.35 -1.43 -16.83
CA VAL A 117 -6.80 -0.18 -16.30
C VAL A 117 -7.74 0.35 -15.21
N GLY A 118 -7.17 0.84 -14.10
CA GLY A 118 -7.91 1.26 -12.92
C GLY A 118 -8.00 0.18 -11.84
N LEU A 119 -7.73 -1.09 -12.15
CA LEU A 119 -7.68 -2.15 -11.14
C LEU A 119 -6.55 -1.88 -10.15
N VAL A 120 -6.88 -1.78 -8.87
CA VAL A 120 -5.94 -1.70 -7.76
C VAL A 120 -6.38 -2.66 -6.65
N ILE A 121 -5.43 -3.39 -6.09
CA ILE A 121 -5.64 -4.28 -4.95
C ILE A 121 -4.76 -3.78 -3.80
N PHE A 122 -5.37 -3.75 -2.63
CA PHE A 122 -4.77 -3.30 -1.37
C PHE A 122 -4.62 -4.49 -0.44
N GLY A 123 -3.52 -4.52 0.30
CA GLY A 123 -3.28 -5.47 1.39
C GLY A 123 -3.06 -4.69 2.67
N LEU A 124 -3.68 -5.12 3.76
CA LEU A 124 -3.55 -4.51 5.06
C LEU A 124 -3.14 -5.59 6.06
N ALA A 125 -1.87 -5.55 6.46
CA ALA A 125 -1.29 -6.50 7.40
C ALA A 125 -1.06 -5.82 8.74
N ARG A 126 -1.50 -6.46 9.81
CA ARG A 126 -1.21 -6.07 11.19
C ARG A 126 -0.48 -7.20 11.89
N ARG A 127 0.55 -6.87 12.65
CA ARG A 127 1.34 -7.86 13.39
C ARG A 127 0.44 -8.75 14.25
N GLY A 128 0.58 -10.07 14.10
CA GLY A 128 -0.21 -11.07 14.83
C GLY A 128 -1.67 -11.21 14.38
N ARG A 129 -2.06 -10.64 13.25
CA ARG A 129 -3.40 -10.78 12.65
C ARG A 129 -3.30 -11.24 11.19
N PRO A 130 -4.29 -11.98 10.67
CA PRO A 130 -4.37 -12.28 9.25
C PRO A 130 -4.44 -11.00 8.40
N CYS A 131 -3.74 -10.99 7.26
CA CYS A 131 -3.83 -9.89 6.31
C CYS A 131 -5.24 -9.83 5.70
N ARG A 132 -5.72 -8.62 5.47
CA ARG A 132 -6.96 -8.34 4.71
C ARG A 132 -6.60 -7.82 3.32
N THR A 133 -7.43 -8.10 2.33
CA THR A 133 -7.28 -7.51 0.99
C THR A 133 -8.56 -6.86 0.49
N GLU A 134 -8.42 -5.80 -0.30
CA GLU A 134 -9.54 -5.11 -0.95
C GLU A 134 -9.22 -4.83 -2.42
N ARG A 135 -10.20 -5.08 -3.29
CA ARG A 135 -10.09 -4.88 -4.74
C ARG A 135 -10.98 -3.72 -5.17
N HIS A 136 -10.42 -2.80 -5.94
CA HIS A 136 -11.13 -1.65 -6.49
C HIS A 136 -10.80 -1.45 -7.97
N ILE A 137 -11.74 -0.86 -8.73
CA ILE A 137 -11.52 -0.39 -10.09
C ILE A 137 -11.79 1.11 -10.10
N PHE A 138 -10.74 1.91 -10.18
CA PHE A 138 -10.84 3.37 -10.18
C PHE A 138 -10.94 3.92 -11.60
N ALA A 139 -11.73 4.98 -11.77
CA ALA A 139 -11.83 5.71 -13.02
C ALA A 139 -10.75 6.81 -13.11
N GLY A 140 -10.46 7.23 -14.34
CA GLY A 140 -9.57 8.35 -14.63
C GLY A 140 -8.25 7.94 -15.28
N ASP A 141 -7.37 8.92 -15.46
CA ASP A 141 -6.03 8.70 -16.00
C ASP A 141 -5.07 8.11 -14.96
N ARG A 142 -3.82 7.86 -15.38
CA ARG A 142 -2.77 7.32 -14.51
C ARG A 142 -2.56 8.12 -13.23
N SER A 143 -2.65 9.44 -13.31
CA SER A 143 -2.46 10.30 -12.15
C SER A 143 -3.67 10.23 -11.23
N ALA A 144 -4.89 10.26 -11.76
CA ALA A 144 -6.12 10.13 -11.00
C ALA A 144 -6.20 8.78 -10.26
N ILE A 145 -5.93 7.66 -10.96
CA ILE A 145 -5.93 6.32 -10.37
C ILE A 145 -4.93 6.25 -9.20
N ARG A 146 -3.72 6.78 -9.37
CA ARG A 146 -2.70 6.79 -8.32
C ARG A 146 -3.11 7.67 -7.12
N ARG A 147 -3.70 8.85 -7.35
CA ARG A 147 -4.19 9.72 -6.27
C ARG A 147 -5.29 9.03 -5.46
N THR A 148 -6.30 8.48 -6.13
CA THR A 148 -7.38 7.74 -5.46
C THR A 148 -6.86 6.53 -4.69
N ALA A 149 -5.88 5.80 -5.26
CA ALA A 149 -5.28 4.68 -4.58
C ALA A 149 -4.49 5.09 -3.32
N VAL A 150 -3.77 6.22 -3.35
CA VAL A 150 -3.08 6.75 -2.17
C VAL A 150 -4.08 7.09 -1.07
N HIS A 151 -5.14 7.81 -1.42
CA HIS A 151 -6.17 8.18 -0.46
C HIS A 151 -6.83 6.94 0.17
N HIS A 152 -7.17 5.93 -0.63
CA HIS A 152 -7.74 4.67 -0.13
C HIS A 152 -6.77 3.92 0.80
N ALA A 153 -5.49 3.84 0.45
CA ALA A 153 -4.48 3.19 1.28
C ALA A 153 -4.32 3.86 2.65
N LEU A 154 -4.34 5.20 2.70
CA LEU A 154 -4.29 5.95 3.95
C LEU A 154 -5.56 5.70 4.79
N GLY A 155 -6.74 5.65 4.17
CA GLY A 155 -8.00 5.36 4.87
C GLY A 155 -8.02 3.95 5.50
N LEU A 156 -7.42 2.95 4.84
CA LEU A 156 -7.26 1.61 5.40
C LEU A 156 -6.35 1.59 6.63
N LEU A 157 -5.21 2.30 6.56
CA LEU A 157 -4.29 2.43 7.69
C LEU A 157 -4.98 3.11 8.87
N GLU A 158 -5.67 4.23 8.61
CA GLU A 158 -6.37 5.00 9.64
C GLU A 158 -7.44 4.14 10.34
N ALA A 159 -8.29 3.47 9.55
CA ALA A 159 -9.37 2.65 10.07
C ALA A 159 -8.86 1.50 10.95
N GLU A 160 -7.75 0.85 10.59
CA GLU A 160 -7.15 -0.20 11.41
C GLU A 160 -6.46 0.37 12.64
N ALA A 161 -5.73 1.47 12.50
CA ALA A 161 -5.09 2.16 13.60
C ALA A 161 -6.07 2.84 14.56
N ARG A 162 -7.39 2.84 14.29
CA ARG A 162 -8.43 3.32 15.21
C ARG A 162 -9.22 2.20 15.91
N ARG A 163 -9.09 0.94 15.47
CA ARG A 163 -9.74 -0.25 16.07
C ARG A 163 -9.10 -0.71 17.36
#